data_AF-A0A923Q4B3-F1
#
_entry.id   AF-A0A923Q4B3-F1
#
_cell.length_a   1.000
_cell.length_b   1.000
_cell.length_c   1.000
_cell.angle_alpha   90.00
_cell.angle_beta   90.00
_cell.angle_gamma   90.00
#
_symmetry.space_group_name_H-M   'P 1'
#
loop_
_entity.id
_entity.type
_entity.pdbx_description
1 polymer ?
#
loop_
_entity_poly.entity_id
_entity_poly.type
_entity_poly.pdbx_seq_one_letter_code
_entity_poly.pdbx_strand_id
1 'polypeptide(L)'
;MDVEGERAVVAIVGEGLDALVGQHGQVLEAVQELTRLAVVRETGVRSRLMLDIGGWRAARKEELTEIGTRAARRSLDSREPVRLAPMTPFERKVVHDAVAAVDGVHSESEGVEPERRVVVLPDAT
;
A
#
# COMPACT_ATOMS: atom_id res chain seq x y z
N MET A 1 -17.63 -12.73 2.72
CA MET A 1 -17.19 -11.33 2.74
C MET A 1 -16.07 -11.26 3.74
N ASP A 2 -14.88 -10.92 3.28
CA ASP A 2 -13.75 -10.72 4.19
C ASP A 2 -13.77 -9.28 4.71
N VAL A 3 -13.28 -9.07 5.93
CA VAL A 3 -13.32 -7.75 6.59
C VAL A 3 -11.93 -7.42 7.10
N GLU A 4 -11.28 -6.43 6.47
CA GLU A 4 -10.00 -5.90 6.94
C GLU A 4 -10.27 -4.62 7.75
N GLY A 5 -10.28 -4.76 9.08
CA GLY A 5 -10.69 -3.70 10.02
C GLY A 5 -12.20 -3.46 9.98
N GLU A 6 -12.64 -2.26 9.56
CA GLU A 6 -14.05 -1.90 9.33
C GLU A 6 -14.44 -1.92 7.84
N ARG A 7 -13.59 -2.46 6.97
CA ARG A 7 -13.76 -2.38 5.51
C ARG A 7 -14.22 -3.72 4.96
N ALA A 8 -15.38 -3.73 4.29
CA ALA A 8 -15.81 -4.88 3.50
C ALA A 8 -14.86 -5.05 2.30
N VAL A 9 -14.26 -6.23 2.18
CA VAL A 9 -13.44 -6.59 1.02
C VAL A 9 -14.31 -7.29 -0.01
N VAL A 10 -14.26 -6.80 -1.24
CA VAL A 10 -14.97 -7.35 -2.40
C VAL A 10 -13.92 -7.85 -3.39
N ALA A 11 -13.89 -9.17 -3.58
CA ALA A 11 -12.95 -9.82 -4.48
C ALA A 11 -13.54 -9.99 -5.88
N ILE A 12 -12.77 -9.61 -6.90
CA ILE A 12 -13.01 -9.96 -8.30
C ILE A 12 -12.10 -11.14 -8.63
N VAL A 13 -12.72 -12.28 -8.95
CA VAL A 13 -12.04 -13.55 -9.23
C VAL A 13 -12.40 -13.99 -10.64
N GLY A 14 -11.39 -14.47 -11.39
CA GLY A 14 -11.54 -14.86 -12.79
C GLY A 14 -10.19 -14.91 -13.50
N GLU A 15 -10.22 -15.14 -14.81
CA GLU A 15 -9.04 -15.14 -15.68
C GLU A 15 -8.88 -13.80 -16.41
N GLY A 16 -7.64 -13.47 -16.81
CA GLY A 16 -7.37 -12.27 -17.62
C GLY A 16 -7.58 -10.94 -16.89
N LEU A 17 -7.39 -10.91 -15.57
CA LEU A 17 -7.66 -9.73 -14.74
C LEU A 17 -6.54 -8.68 -14.74
N ASP A 18 -5.41 -8.94 -15.38
CA ASP A 18 -4.22 -8.06 -15.37
C ASP A 18 -4.54 -6.63 -15.84
N ALA A 19 -5.43 -6.49 -16.82
CA ALA A 19 -5.88 -5.19 -17.31
C ALA A 19 -6.69 -4.40 -16.28
N LEU A 20 -7.43 -5.10 -15.40
CA LEU A 20 -8.21 -4.47 -14.31
C LEU A 20 -7.34 -4.10 -13.12
N VAL A 21 -6.14 -4.68 -13.00
CA VAL A 21 -5.13 -4.24 -12.04
C VAL A 21 -4.40 -3.01 -12.59
N GLY A 22 -3.89 -3.10 -13.82
CA GLY A 22 -3.07 -2.07 -14.45
C GLY A 22 -1.68 -1.92 -13.82
N GLN A 23 -0.91 -0.95 -14.30
CA GLN A 23 0.45 -0.72 -13.80
C GLN A 23 0.41 -0.29 -12.32
N HIS A 24 1.12 -1.02 -11.46
CA HIS A 24 1.16 -0.78 -10.01
C HIS A 24 -0.24 -0.63 -9.35
N GLY A 25 -1.28 -1.28 -9.90
CA GLY A 25 -2.63 -1.22 -9.33
C GLY A 25 -3.43 0.04 -9.65
N GLN A 26 -2.96 0.90 -10.56
CA GLN A 26 -3.63 2.18 -10.86
C GLN A 26 -5.07 2.00 -11.37
N VAL A 27 -5.35 0.93 -12.13
CA VAL A 27 -6.70 0.66 -12.66
C VAL A 27 -7.58 0.11 -11.54
N LEU A 28 -7.04 -0.75 -10.68
CA LEU A 28 -7.74 -1.26 -9.50
C LEU A 28 -8.21 -0.11 -8.61
N GLU A 29 -7.35 0.88 -8.35
CA GLU A 29 -7.72 2.06 -7.55
C GLU A 29 -8.81 2.90 -8.23
N ALA A 30 -8.73 3.09 -9.55
CA ALA A 30 -9.76 3.80 -10.31
C ALA A 30 -11.12 3.08 -10.24
N VAL A 31 -11.15 1.75 -10.44
CA VAL A 31 -12.36 0.94 -10.34
C VAL A 31 -12.93 0.95 -8.92
N GLN A 32 -12.08 0.92 -7.90
CA GLN A 32 -12.50 1.02 -6.51
C GLN A 32 -13.21 2.35 -6.22
N GLU A 33 -12.65 3.46 -6.69
CA GLU A 33 -13.24 4.78 -6.48
C GLU A 33 -14.57 4.92 -7.23
N LEU A 34 -14.63 4.48 -8.49
CA LEU A 34 -15.88 4.43 -9.24
C LEU A 34 -16.95 3.58 -8.54
N THR A 35 -16.55 2.45 -7.96
CA THR A 35 -17.46 1.57 -7.21
C THR A 35 -17.97 2.26 -5.94
N ARG A 36 -17.10 2.93 -5.18
CA ARG A 36 -17.51 3.70 -4.00
C ARG A 36 -18.49 4.81 -4.37
N LEU A 37 -18.21 5.55 -5.44
CA LEU A 37 -19.11 6.61 -5.96
C LEU A 37 -20.47 6.04 -6.38
N ALA A 38 -20.50 4.89 -7.04
CA ALA A 38 -21.75 4.22 -7.40
C ALA A 38 -22.56 3.84 -6.16
N VAL A 39 -21.92 3.28 -5.12
CA VAL A 39 -22.61 2.93 -3.86
C VAL A 39 -23.15 4.17 -3.15
N VAL A 40 -22.37 5.26 -3.09
CA VAL A 40 -22.85 6.52 -2.48
C VAL A 40 -24.03 7.08 -3.25
N ARG A 41 -23.99 7.05 -4.58
CA ARG A 41 -25.07 7.55 -5.43
C ARG A 41 -26.37 6.79 -5.21
N GLU A 42 -26.30 5.47 -5.02
CA GLU A 42 -27.48 4.61 -4.84
C GLU A 42 -28.02 4.64 -3.41
N THR A 43 -27.11 4.63 -2.41
CA THR A 43 -27.50 4.43 -1.00
C THR A 43 -27.49 5.71 -0.16
N GLY A 44 -26.87 6.79 -0.66
CA GLY A 44 -26.59 8.01 0.12
C GLY A 44 -25.50 7.84 1.19
N VAL A 45 -24.96 6.62 1.37
CA VAL A 45 -24.00 6.29 2.43
C VAL A 45 -22.61 6.12 1.82
N ARG A 46 -21.60 6.73 2.45
CA ARG A 46 -20.20 6.53 2.05
C ARG A 46 -19.78 5.10 2.31
N SER A 47 -19.38 4.41 1.26
CA SER A 47 -18.82 3.07 1.38
C SER A 47 -17.33 3.12 1.71
N ARG A 48 -16.92 2.30 2.69
CA ARG A 48 -15.52 2.02 3.02
C ARG A 48 -15.00 0.75 2.34
N LEU A 49 -15.71 0.23 1.33
CA LEU A 49 -15.34 -1.01 0.65
C LEU A 49 -13.92 -0.93 0.10
N MET A 50 -13.27 -2.09 0.03
CA MET A 50 -12.00 -2.30 -0.63
C MET A 50 -12.18 -3.33 -1.73
N LEU A 51 -11.69 -3.04 -2.94
CA LEU A 51 -11.65 -4.02 -4.02
C LEU A 51 -10.32 -4.76 -3.98
N ASP A 52 -10.36 -6.08 -4.16
CA ASP A 52 -9.20 -6.90 -4.49
C ASP A 52 -9.46 -7.63 -5.80
N ILE A 53 -8.45 -7.68 -6.66
CA ILE A 53 -8.56 -8.24 -8.01
C ILE A 53 -7.51 -9.32 -8.14
N GLY A 54 -7.94 -10.57 -8.26
CA GLY A 54 -7.04 -11.72 -8.42
C GLY A 54 -6.00 -11.89 -7.30
N GLY A 55 -6.27 -11.41 -6.08
CA GLY A 55 -5.31 -11.48 -4.97
C GLY A 55 -4.18 -10.43 -5.03
N TRP A 56 -4.26 -9.47 -5.94
CA TRP A 56 -3.19 -8.50 -6.17
C TRP A 56 -2.85 -7.69 -4.93
N ARG A 57 -3.85 -7.26 -4.14
CA ARG A 57 -3.57 -6.46 -2.93
C ARG A 57 -2.78 -7.24 -1.88
N ALA A 58 -3.13 -8.50 -1.68
CA ALA A 58 -2.45 -9.37 -0.74
C ALA A 58 -0.99 -9.60 -1.18
N ALA A 59 -0.78 -9.97 -2.45
CA ALA A 59 0.55 -10.17 -3.01
C ALA A 59 1.41 -8.89 -2.93
N ARG A 60 0.82 -7.74 -3.28
CA ARG A 60 1.52 -6.46 -3.23
C ARG A 60 1.88 -6.05 -1.80
N LYS A 61 1.01 -6.33 -0.83
CA LYS A 61 1.26 -6.07 0.59
C LYS A 61 2.45 -6.90 1.11
N GLU A 62 2.52 -8.17 0.73
CA GLU A 62 3.65 -9.06 1.07
C GLU A 62 4.96 -8.52 0.49
N GLU A 63 4.98 -8.21 -0.81
CA GLU A 63 6.15 -7.65 -1.49
C GLU A 63 6.65 -6.35 -0.82
N LEU A 64 5.75 -5.43 -0.50
CA LEU A 64 6.09 -4.16 0.14
C LEU A 64 6.57 -4.32 1.57
N THR A 65 6.00 -5.30 2.29
CA THR A 65 6.46 -5.64 3.64
C THR A 65 7.91 -6.10 3.58
N GLU A 66 8.25 -6.98 2.65
CA GLU A 66 9.64 -7.41 2.48
C GLU A 66 10.57 -6.26 2.06
N ILE A 67 10.12 -5.37 1.16
CA ILE A 67 10.88 -4.18 0.75
C ILE A 67 11.18 -3.31 1.98
N GLY A 68 10.17 -3.03 2.80
CA GLY A 68 10.31 -2.25 4.03
C GLY A 68 11.28 -2.89 5.02
N THR A 69 11.13 -4.18 5.31
CA THR A 69 12.03 -4.90 6.22
C THR A 69 13.47 -4.95 5.70
N ARG A 70 13.68 -5.13 4.39
CA ARG A 70 15.03 -5.10 3.79
C ARG A 70 15.65 -3.71 3.85
N ALA A 71 14.86 -2.66 3.67
CA ALA A 71 15.32 -1.28 3.78
C ALA A 71 15.69 -0.90 5.23
N ALA A 72 14.86 -1.31 6.19
CA ALA A 72 15.11 -1.19 7.63
C ALA A 72 16.46 -1.79 8.03
N ARG A 73 16.68 -3.08 7.71
CA ARG A 73 17.94 -3.76 8.03
C ARG A 73 19.14 -3.09 7.39
N ARG A 74 19.02 -2.68 6.12
CA ARG A 74 20.11 -2.01 5.41
C ARG A 74 20.47 -0.67 6.05
N SER A 75 19.47 0.11 6.43
CA SER A 75 19.68 1.41 7.10
C SER A 75 20.31 1.24 8.47
N LEU A 76 19.90 0.20 9.21
CA LEU A 76 20.50 -0.16 10.50
C LEU A 76 21.97 -0.56 10.38
N ASP A 77 22.29 -1.41 9.38
CA ASP A 77 23.64 -1.91 9.14
C ASP A 77 24.59 -0.82 8.63
N SER A 78 24.12 0.03 7.71
CA SER A 78 24.95 1.09 7.12
C SER A 78 25.01 2.36 7.96
N ARG A 79 24.06 2.54 8.88
CA ARG A 79 23.81 3.82 9.59
C ARG A 79 23.55 5.00 8.64
N GLU A 80 23.04 4.70 7.44
CA GLU A 80 22.68 5.71 6.43
C GLU A 80 21.20 5.64 6.05
N PRO A 81 20.58 6.76 5.64
CA PRO A 81 19.19 6.76 5.18
C PRO A 81 19.01 5.97 3.87
N VAL A 82 17.96 5.15 3.79
CA VAL A 82 17.58 4.39 2.59
C VAL A 82 16.30 4.98 1.99
N ARG A 83 16.39 5.45 0.75
CA ARG A 83 15.26 6.01 -0.01
C ARG A 83 14.66 4.93 -0.92
N LEU A 84 13.36 4.72 -0.81
CA LEU A 84 12.63 3.78 -1.67
C LEU A 84 12.09 4.47 -2.92
N ALA A 85 11.64 3.64 -3.87
CA ALA A 85 10.93 4.13 -5.05
C ALA A 85 9.64 4.88 -4.64
N PRO A 86 9.17 5.87 -5.44
CA PRO A 86 7.85 6.45 -5.26
C PRO A 86 6.75 5.39 -5.25
N MET A 87 5.76 5.57 -4.39
CA MET A 87 4.67 4.61 -4.22
C MET A 87 3.42 5.31 -3.67
N THR A 88 2.26 4.69 -3.88
CA THR A 88 0.95 5.26 -3.49
C THR A 88 0.82 5.38 -1.96
N PRO A 89 -0.12 6.21 -1.45
CA PRO A 89 -0.34 6.34 -0.01
C PRO A 89 -0.61 5.00 0.71
N PHE A 90 -1.33 4.09 0.07
CA PHE A 90 -1.59 2.75 0.61
C PHE A 90 -0.28 1.95 0.75
N GLU A 91 0.53 1.94 -0.30
CA GLU A 91 1.80 1.21 -0.30
C GLU A 91 2.78 1.79 0.73
N ARG A 92 2.85 3.12 0.84
CA ARG A 92 3.65 3.78 1.88
C ARG A 92 3.22 3.35 3.28
N LYS A 93 1.92 3.24 3.54
CA LYS A 93 1.42 2.78 4.85
C LYS A 93 1.92 1.37 5.17
N VAL A 94 1.86 0.44 4.20
CA VAL A 94 2.38 -0.93 4.37
C VAL A 94 3.88 -0.91 4.68
N VAL A 95 4.66 -0.11 3.95
CA VAL A 95 6.10 0.02 4.18
C VAL A 95 6.41 0.64 5.54
N HIS A 96 5.70 1.70 5.95
CA HIS A 96 5.85 2.31 7.26
C HIS A 96 5.58 1.29 8.38
N ASP A 97 4.52 0.49 8.25
CA ASP A 97 4.18 -0.55 9.23
C ASP A 97 5.27 -1.64 9.29
N ALA A 98 5.83 -2.02 8.13
CA ALA A 98 6.92 -2.99 8.06
C ALA A 98 8.23 -2.48 8.65
N VAL A 99 8.53 -1.18 8.49
CA VAL A 99 9.71 -0.55 9.11
C VAL A 99 9.54 -0.40 10.61
N ALA A 100 8.35 -0.01 11.08
CA ALA A 100 8.05 0.15 12.51
C ALA A 100 8.17 -1.13 13.33
N ALA A 101 8.18 -2.30 12.67
CA ALA A 101 8.41 -3.60 13.30
C ALA A 101 9.90 -3.91 13.54
N VAL A 102 10.83 -3.03 13.13
CA VAL A 102 12.28 -3.19 13.29
C VAL A 102 12.79 -2.11 14.24
N ASP A 103 13.38 -2.53 15.37
CA ASP A 103 13.94 -1.60 16.36
C ASP A 103 15.19 -0.86 15.84
N GLY A 104 15.36 0.39 16.25
CA GLY A 104 16.53 1.21 15.93
C GLY A 104 16.48 1.92 14.58
N VAL A 105 15.32 1.91 13.91
CA VAL A 105 15.05 2.68 12.69
C VAL A 105 13.64 3.28 12.76
N HIS A 106 13.45 4.39 12.05
CA HIS A 106 12.14 4.97 11.78
C HIS A 106 11.98 5.25 10.29
N SER A 107 10.77 5.64 9.89
CA SER A 107 10.48 5.98 8.50
C SER A 107 9.68 7.27 8.37
N GLU A 108 9.99 8.02 7.31
CA GLU A 108 9.32 9.27 6.96
C GLU A 108 8.91 9.25 5.48
N SER A 109 7.90 10.04 5.13
CA SER A 109 7.50 10.22 3.73
C SER A 109 8.10 11.52 3.19
N GLU A 110 8.90 11.45 2.12
CA GLU A 110 9.57 12.58 1.46
C GLU A 110 9.00 12.81 0.06
N GLY A 111 8.89 14.07 -0.37
CA GLY A 111 8.44 14.46 -1.70
C GLY A 111 6.94 14.77 -1.79
N VAL A 112 6.49 15.06 -3.01
CA VAL A 112 5.09 15.36 -3.36
C VAL A 112 4.59 14.33 -4.37
N GLU A 113 3.31 13.98 -4.32
CA GLU A 113 2.69 13.11 -5.32
C GLU A 113 2.94 13.63 -6.76
N PRO A 114 3.31 12.75 -7.72
CA PRO A 114 3.41 11.29 -7.62
C PRO A 114 4.77 10.75 -7.13
N GLU A 115 5.77 11.62 -6.97
CA GLU A 115 7.16 11.27 -6.61
C GLU A 115 7.38 10.98 -5.11
N ARG A 116 6.29 11.00 -4.33
CA ARG A 116 6.35 10.82 -2.88
C ARG A 116 6.72 9.38 -2.51
N ARG A 117 7.71 9.24 -1.64
CA ARG A 117 8.36 7.96 -1.28
C ARG A 117 8.60 7.85 0.22
N VAL A 118 8.87 6.63 0.67
CA VAL A 118 9.32 6.37 2.05
C VAL A 118 10.84 6.44 2.11
N VAL A 119 11.34 7.11 3.15
CA VAL A 119 12.74 7.15 3.55
C VAL A 119 12.86 6.48 4.90
N VAL A 120 13.75 5.51 5.01
CA VAL A 120 14.07 4.80 6.25
C VAL A 120 15.33 5.44 6.82
N LEU A 121 15.32 5.78 8.11
CA LEU A 121 16.42 6.41 8.81
C LEU A 121 16.80 5.58 10.05
N PRO A 122 18.09 5.47 10.38
CA PRO A 122 18.50 4.88 11.65
C PRO A 122 18.23 5.87 12.79
N ASP A 123 17.88 5.34 13.96
CA ASP A 123 17.72 6.18 15.15
C ASP A 123 19.08 6.70 15.63
N ALA A 124 19.09 7.95 16.10
CA ALA A 124 20.27 8.50 16.76
C ALA A 124 20.50 7.74 18.07
N THR A 125 21.65 7.08 18.18
CA THR A 125 22.10 6.41 19.41
C THR A 125 22.50 7.43 20.46
#